data_AF-E1YIF4-F1
#
_entry.id   AF-E1YIF4-F1
#
_cell.length_a   1.000
_cell.length_b   1.000
_cell.length_c   1.000
_cell.angle_alpha   90.00
_cell.angle_beta   90.00
_cell.angle_gamma   90.00
#
_symmetry.space_group_name_H-M   'P 1'
#
loop_
_entity.id
_entity.type
_entity.pdbx_description
1 polymer ?
#
loop_
_entity_poly.entity_id
_entity_poly.type
_entity_poly.pdbx_seq_one_letter_code
_entity_poly.pdbx_strand_id
1 'polypeptide(L)'
;MNCIDAVEGTVKSIINGCFQLYVESGLDDTEYIGYIKRIMDSTDSFLQDNKEIAGNPQTLKDVLYGYARDLWLKHLANKTKLNGEDKGQILEKLEYHEYYFDYIYYHGTYPL
;
A
#
# COMPACT_ATOMS: atom_id res chain seq x y z
N MET A 1 9.99 -5.98 -21.64
CA MET A 1 9.92 -5.74 -20.20
C MET A 1 11.26 -5.16 -19.81
N ASN A 2 11.29 -3.91 -19.37
CA ASN A 2 12.52 -3.29 -18.88
C ASN A 2 12.78 -3.80 -17.44
N CYS A 3 13.97 -3.56 -16.89
CA CYS A 3 14.30 -4.03 -15.54
C CYS A 3 13.41 -3.39 -14.46
N ILE A 4 12.93 -2.16 -14.69
CA ILE A 4 12.06 -1.45 -13.74
C ILE A 4 10.67 -2.07 -13.64
N ASP A 5 10.09 -2.53 -14.75
CA ASP A 5 8.83 -3.28 -14.81
C ASP A 5 8.94 -4.59 -14.01
N ALA A 6 10.10 -5.24 -14.07
CA ALA A 6 10.34 -6.48 -13.35
C ALA A 6 10.45 -6.24 -11.83
N VAL A 7 11.09 -5.15 -11.41
CA VAL A 7 11.11 -4.72 -10.00
C VAL A 7 9.70 -4.38 -9.54
N GLU A 8 8.96 -3.58 -10.30
CA GLU A 8 7.56 -3.22 -10.00
C GLU A 8 6.70 -4.46 -9.77
N GLY A 9 6.71 -5.40 -10.73
CA GLY A 9 5.92 -6.62 -10.64
C GLY A 9 6.32 -7.49 -9.44
N THR A 10 7.61 -7.57 -9.14
CA THR A 10 8.12 -8.32 -7.99
C THR A 10 7.65 -7.70 -6.68
N VAL A 11 7.78 -6.37 -6.53
CA VAL A 11 7.38 -5.69 -5.30
C VAL A 11 5.86 -5.72 -5.13
N LYS A 12 5.07 -5.58 -6.19
CA LYS A 12 3.61 -5.79 -6.15
C LYS A 12 3.25 -7.20 -5.69
N SER A 13 3.98 -8.23 -6.13
CA SER A 13 3.79 -9.61 -5.67
C SER A 13 4.06 -9.74 -4.16
N ILE A 14 5.13 -9.12 -3.65
CA ILE A 14 5.44 -9.09 -2.21
C ILE A 14 4.32 -8.37 -1.43
N ILE A 15 3.87 -7.22 -1.91
CA ILE A 15 2.76 -6.46 -1.30
C ILE A 15 1.50 -7.32 -1.21
N ASN A 16 1.16 -8.08 -2.26
CA ASN A 16 0.01 -8.98 -2.24
C ASN A 16 0.16 -10.09 -1.19
N GLY A 17 1.35 -10.68 -1.06
CA GLY A 17 1.62 -11.68 -0.02
C GLY A 17 1.46 -11.11 1.40
N CYS A 18 2.01 -9.92 1.65
CA CYS A 18 1.83 -9.22 2.93
C CYS A 18 0.37 -8.84 3.19
N PHE A 19 -0.37 -8.44 2.15
CA PHE A 19 -1.77 -8.10 2.27
C PHE A 19 -2.63 -9.34 2.58
N GLN A 20 -2.34 -10.48 1.94
CA GLN A 20 -2.98 -11.75 2.26
C GLN A 20 -2.74 -12.15 3.73
N LEU A 21 -1.50 -12.03 4.20
CA LEU A 21 -1.17 -12.28 5.61
C LEU A 21 -1.95 -11.37 6.56
N TYR A 22 -2.07 -10.08 6.23
CA TYR A 22 -2.88 -9.11 6.99
C TYR A 22 -4.35 -9.57 7.10
N VAL A 23 -4.96 -9.96 5.98
CA VAL A 23 -6.36 -10.43 5.95
C VAL A 23 -6.55 -11.74 6.71
N GLU A 24 -5.65 -12.71 6.54
CA GLU A 24 -5.78 -14.05 7.13
C GLU A 24 -5.47 -14.07 8.62
N SER A 25 -4.49 -13.27 9.06
CA SER A 25 -4.04 -13.24 10.47
C SER A 25 -4.75 -12.19 11.30
N GLY A 26 -5.55 -11.31 10.67
CA GLY A 26 -6.23 -10.21 11.36
C GLY A 26 -5.24 -9.21 11.97
N LEU A 27 -4.16 -8.90 11.26
CA LEU A 27 -3.17 -7.91 11.70
C LEU A 27 -3.82 -6.52 11.78
N ASP A 28 -3.25 -5.64 12.60
CA ASP A 28 -3.70 -4.26 12.69
C ASP A 28 -3.26 -3.44 11.46
N ASP A 29 -3.98 -2.36 11.13
CA ASP A 29 -3.62 -1.53 9.97
C ASP A 29 -2.23 -0.91 10.13
N THR A 30 -1.83 -0.56 11.36
CA THR A 30 -0.51 0.01 11.63
C THR A 30 0.62 -0.97 11.34
N GLU A 31 0.40 -2.27 11.59
CA GLU A 31 1.35 -3.31 11.26
C GLU A 31 1.46 -3.51 9.74
N TYR A 32 0.32 -3.65 9.05
CA TYR A 32 0.30 -3.81 7.60
C TYR A 32 0.93 -2.60 6.89
N ILE A 33 0.49 -1.39 7.22
CA ILE A 33 0.99 -0.16 6.61
C ILE A 33 2.47 0.05 6.97
N GLY A 34 2.88 -0.34 8.18
CA GLY A 34 4.29 -0.38 8.58
C GLY A 34 5.13 -1.31 7.71
N TYR A 35 4.63 -2.51 7.36
CA TYR A 35 5.29 -3.40 6.40
C TYR A 35 5.38 -2.78 5.01
N ILE A 36 4.31 -2.14 4.53
CA ILE A 36 4.31 -1.44 3.25
C ILE A 36 5.41 -0.38 3.24
N LYS A 37 5.49 0.47 4.27
CA LYS A 37 6.56 1.47 4.39
C LYS A 37 7.94 0.83 4.32
N ARG A 38 8.17 -0.25 5.05
CA ARG A 38 9.46 -0.95 5.06
C ARG A 38 9.82 -1.52 3.69
N ILE A 39 8.83 -2.04 2.95
CA ILE A 39 9.01 -2.54 1.57
C ILE A 39 9.36 -1.38 0.64
N MET A 40 8.67 -0.24 0.72
CA MET A 40 8.98 0.94 -0.09
C MET A 40 10.39 1.45 0.17
N ASP A 41 10.77 1.62 1.44
CA ASP A 41 12.08 2.13 1.82
C ASP A 41 13.21 1.18 1.38
N SER A 42 12.99 -0.13 1.49
CA SER A 42 13.97 -1.13 1.04
C SER A 42 14.09 -1.18 -0.48
N THR A 43 12.96 -1.02 -1.19
CA THR A 43 12.94 -0.95 -2.66
C THR A 43 13.67 0.30 -3.15
N ASP A 44 13.41 1.45 -2.54
CA ASP A 44 14.10 2.71 -2.84
C ASP A 44 15.61 2.57 -2.60
N SER A 45 16.02 2.03 -1.45
CA SER A 45 17.44 1.75 -1.18
C SER A 45 18.07 0.87 -2.27
N PHE A 46 17.40 -0.20 -2.67
CA PHE A 46 17.88 -1.08 -3.74
C PHE A 46 18.05 -0.32 -5.07
N LEU A 47 17.09 0.52 -5.45
CA LEU A 47 17.16 1.29 -6.71
C LEU A 47 18.26 2.37 -6.67
N GLN A 48 18.47 3.00 -5.52
CA GLN A 48 19.56 3.97 -5.34
C GLN A 48 20.93 3.32 -5.46
N ASP A 49 21.07 2.06 -5.01
CA ASP A 49 22.30 1.28 -5.11
C ASP A 49 22.53 0.73 -6.53
N ASN A 50 21.48 0.68 -7.36
CA ASN A 50 21.52 0.11 -8.72
C ASN A 50 20.92 1.08 -9.75
N LYS A 51 21.50 2.28 -9.89
CA LYS A 51 20.95 3.38 -10.72
C LYS A 51 20.84 3.04 -12.21
N GLU A 52 21.61 2.06 -12.69
CA GLU A 52 21.52 1.53 -14.04
C GLU A 52 20.21 0.77 -14.31
N ILE A 53 19.52 0.31 -13.26
CA ILE A 53 18.25 -0.41 -13.35
C ILE A 53 17.08 0.57 -13.54
N ALA A 54 17.18 1.79 -13.01
CA ALA A 54 16.07 2.74 -12.92
C ALA A 54 16.49 4.17 -13.27
N GLY A 55 16.02 4.68 -14.42
CA GLY A 55 16.24 6.07 -14.81
C GLY A 55 15.56 7.10 -13.89
N ASN A 56 14.42 6.75 -13.27
CA ASN A 56 13.75 7.58 -12.26
C ASN A 56 13.11 6.71 -11.15
N PRO A 57 13.83 6.44 -10.05
CA PRO A 57 13.33 5.64 -8.92
C PRO A 57 12.05 6.19 -8.26
N GLN A 58 11.85 7.52 -8.29
CA GLN A 58 10.74 8.16 -7.59
C GLN A 58 9.37 7.75 -8.17
N THR A 59 9.28 7.63 -9.50
CA THR A 59 8.04 7.21 -10.17
C THR A 59 7.60 5.82 -9.72
N LEU A 60 8.54 4.90 -9.48
CA LEU A 60 8.20 3.55 -9.03
C LEU A 60 7.67 3.56 -7.59
N LYS A 61 8.24 4.38 -6.71
CA LYS A 61 7.79 4.51 -5.31
C LYS A 61 6.33 4.98 -5.24
N ASP A 62 5.98 5.99 -6.04
CA ASP A 62 4.62 6.53 -6.08
C ASP A 62 3.61 5.49 -6.62
N VAL A 63 4.00 4.73 -7.66
CA VAL A 63 3.19 3.65 -8.23
C VAL A 63 2.95 2.54 -7.21
N LEU A 64 3.99 2.11 -6.50
CA LEU A 64 3.89 1.04 -5.50
C LEU A 64 3.10 1.49 -4.27
N TYR A 65 3.29 2.73 -3.83
CA TYR A 65 2.52 3.34 -2.76
C TYR A 65 1.02 3.37 -3.07
N GLY A 66 0.65 3.93 -4.23
CA GLY A 66 -0.73 3.99 -4.69
C GLY A 66 -1.34 2.60 -4.80
N TYR A 67 -0.58 1.63 -5.33
CA TYR A 67 -1.03 0.25 -5.42
C TYR A 67 -1.38 -0.37 -4.06
N ALA A 68 -0.50 -0.22 -3.06
CA ALA A 68 -0.73 -0.77 -1.72
C ALA A 68 -1.93 -0.11 -1.03
N ARG A 69 -2.06 1.21 -1.16
CA ARG A 69 -3.18 1.98 -0.64
C ARG A 69 -4.50 1.56 -1.26
N ASP A 70 -4.55 1.45 -2.59
CA ASP A 70 -5.76 1.05 -3.33
C ASP A 70 -6.20 -0.37 -2.96
N LEU A 71 -5.23 -1.28 -2.73
CA LEU A 71 -5.50 -2.64 -2.30
C LEU A 71 -6.19 -2.67 -0.93
N TRP A 72 -5.69 -1.89 0.03
CA TRP A 72 -6.26 -1.78 1.37
C TRP A 72 -7.63 -1.09 1.36
N LEU A 73 -7.77 0.04 0.64
CA LEU A 73 -9.05 0.74 0.49
C LEU A 73 -10.12 -0.15 -0.15
N LYS A 74 -9.76 -0.93 -1.17
CA LYS A 74 -10.67 -1.88 -1.83
C LYS A 74 -11.15 -2.96 -0.85
N HIS A 75 -10.28 -3.43 0.04
CA HIS A 75 -10.65 -4.38 1.07
C HIS A 75 -11.64 -3.79 2.07
N LEU A 76 -11.38 -2.57 2.55
CA LEU A 76 -12.30 -1.86 3.43
C LEU A 76 -13.65 -1.63 2.76
N ALA A 77 -13.68 -1.16 1.51
CA ALA A 77 -14.92 -0.99 0.75
C ALA A 77 -15.72 -2.30 0.67
N ASN A 78 -15.05 -3.43 0.46
CA ASN A 78 -15.71 -4.74 0.41
C ASN A 78 -16.25 -5.17 1.78
N LYS A 79 -15.49 -4.94 2.86
CA LYS A 79 -15.93 -5.20 4.23
C LYS A 79 -17.16 -4.35 4.59
N THR A 80 -17.17 -3.08 4.19
CA THR A 80 -18.28 -2.15 4.41
C THR A 80 -19.53 -2.52 3.60
N LYS A 81 -19.36 -2.97 2.34
CA LYS A 81 -20.48 -3.49 1.52
C LYS A 81 -21.13 -4.72 2.15
N LEU A 82 -20.35 -5.62 2.73
CA LEU A 82 -20.86 -6.80 3.44
C LEU A 82 -21.70 -6.40 4.66
N ASN A 83 -21.41 -5.23 5.25
CA ASN A 83 -22.16 -4.68 6.38
C ASN A 83 -23.45 -3.93 5.97
N GLY A 84 -23.77 -3.88 4.67
CA GLY A 84 -25.05 -3.35 4.17
C GLY A 84 -25.12 -1.84 3.97
N GLU A 85 -23.99 -1.13 3.96
CA GLU A 85 -23.95 0.33 3.75
C GLU A 85 -24.18 0.70 2.28
N ASP A 86 -24.76 1.89 2.05
CA ASP A 86 -24.99 2.41 0.71
C ASP A 86 -23.71 2.99 0.06
N LYS A 87 -23.78 3.24 -1.25
CA LYS A 87 -22.63 3.71 -2.05
C LYS A 87 -22.12 5.09 -1.62
N GLY A 88 -22.98 5.98 -1.13
CA GLY A 88 -22.59 7.31 -0.66
C GLY A 88 -21.79 7.24 0.64
N GLN A 89 -22.26 6.43 1.59
CA GLN A 89 -21.58 6.19 2.86
C GLN A 89 -20.22 5.52 2.67
N ILE A 90 -20.13 4.57 1.72
CA ILE A 90 -18.84 3.94 1.37
C ILE A 90 -17.85 4.96 0.83
N LEU A 91 -18.29 5.89 -0.03
CA LEU A 91 -17.40 6.87 -0.66
C LEU A 91 -16.83 7.86 0.39
N GLU A 92 -17.70 8.40 1.24
CA GLU A 92 -17.30 9.32 2.32
C GLU A 92 -16.31 8.64 3.29
N LYS A 93 -16.57 7.38 3.64
CA LYS A 93 -15.62 6.58 4.42
C LYS A 93 -14.30 6.40 3.68
N LEU A 94 -14.30 6.10 2.39
CA LEU A 94 -13.05 5.87 1.66
C LEU A 94 -12.14 7.09 1.61
N GLU A 95 -12.69 8.29 1.41
CA GLU A 95 -11.92 9.54 1.47
C GLU A 95 -11.27 9.73 2.85
N TYR A 96 -12.03 9.43 3.91
CA TYR A 96 -11.51 9.44 5.28
C TYR A 96 -10.41 8.37 5.49
N HIS A 97 -10.58 7.17 4.96
CA HIS A 97 -9.59 6.10 5.12
C HIS A 97 -8.32 6.36 4.30
N GLU A 98 -8.39 7.09 3.18
CA GLU A 98 -7.19 7.52 2.42
C GLU A 98 -6.29 8.38 3.31
N TYR A 99 -6.87 9.34 4.05
CA TYR A 99 -6.14 10.13 5.04
C TYR A 99 -5.51 9.26 6.13
N TYR A 100 -6.23 8.24 6.63
CA TYR A 100 -5.68 7.32 7.63
C TYR A 100 -4.48 6.54 7.12
N PHE A 101 -4.57 6.01 5.91
CA PHE A 101 -3.47 5.27 5.30
C PHE A 101 -2.22 6.16 5.20
N ASP A 102 -2.38 7.37 4.66
CA ASP A 102 -1.30 8.34 4.54
C ASP A 102 -0.71 8.68 5.91
N TYR A 103 -1.57 8.97 6.90
CA TYR A 103 -1.13 9.34 8.24
C TYR A 103 -0.32 8.20 8.90
N ILE A 104 -0.82 6.98 8.89
CA ILE A 104 -0.12 5.82 9.46
C ILE A 104 1.19 5.58 8.70
N TYR A 105 1.21 5.71 7.38
CA TYR A 105 2.41 5.51 6.59
C TYR A 105 3.52 6.52 6.93
N TYR A 106 3.17 7.79 7.16
CA TYR A 106 4.14 8.83 7.48
C TYR A 106 4.51 8.90 8.97
N HIS A 107 3.56 8.63 9.87
CA HIS A 107 3.73 8.81 11.31
C HIS A 107 3.89 7.50 12.10
N GLY A 108 3.56 6.36 11.50
CA GLY A 108 3.66 5.04 12.13
C GLY A 108 2.60 4.74 13.18
N THR A 109 1.62 5.63 13.37
CA THR A 109 0.54 5.49 14.36
C THR A 109 -0.78 5.96 13.78
N TYR A 110 -1.90 5.58 14.39
CA TYR A 110 -3.19 6.19 14.09
C TYR A 110 -3.19 7.71 14.42
N PRO A 111 -3.94 8.53 13.67
CA PRO A 111 -4.22 9.91 14.06
C PRO A 111 -5.03 9.94 15.37
N LEU A 112 -4.66 10.84 16.28
CA LEU A 112 -5.34 11.08 17.57
C LEU A 112 -6.54 12.01 17.43
#